data_AF-A0A3D3ID55-F1
#
_entry.id   AF-A0A3D3ID55-F1
#
_cell.length_a   1.000
_cell.length_b   1.000
_cell.length_c   1.000
_cell.angle_alpha   90.00
_cell.angle_beta   90.00
_cell.angle_gamma   90.00
#
_symmetry.space_group_name_H-M   'P 1'
#
loop_
_entity.id
_entity.type
_entity.pdbx_description
1 polymer ?
#
loop_
_entity_poly.entity_id
_entity_poly.type
_entity_poly.pdbx_seq_one_letter_code
_entity_poly.pdbx_strand_id
1 'polypeptide(L)' 'MKTKERIVPKEIIEEFSDLIAEHEIANSIQGSTEDGEIIVEIQYEKEERQGVYVLMELIDDYNEEDE' A
#
# COMPACT_ATOMS: atom_id res chain seq x y z
N MET A 1 6.98 -15.59 -5.10
CA MET A 1 6.58 -14.57 -4.12
C MET A 1 7.58 -13.43 -4.09
N LYS A 2 7.09 -12.20 -4.14
CA LYS A 2 7.85 -10.98 -3.88
C LYS A 2 7.27 -10.28 -2.66
N THR A 3 8.14 -9.64 -1.89
CA THR A 3 7.77 -8.86 -0.71
C THR A 3 8.24 -7.42 -0.91
N LYS A 4 7.42 -6.45 -0.52
CA LYS A 4 7.76 -5.03 -0.63
C LYS A 4 7.16 -4.26 0.54
N GLU A 5 7.95 -3.44 1.20
CA GLU A 5 7.47 -2.53 2.24
C GLU A 5 7.01 -1.21 1.62
N ARG A 6 5.98 -0.62 2.23
CA ARG A 6 5.37 0.64 1.83
C ARG A 6 5.08 1.49 3.04
N ILE A 7 5.28 2.79 2.88
CA ILE A 7 4.83 3.81 3.82
C ILE A 7 3.53 4.34 3.24
N VAL A 8 2.45 4.24 4.01
CA VAL A 8 1.11 4.60 3.60
C VAL A 8 0.63 5.75 4.50
N PRO A 9 0.34 6.93 3.93
CA PRO A 9 -0.27 8.05 4.65
C PRO A 9 -1.58 7.64 5.32
N LYS A 10 -1.91 8.27 6.45
CA LYS A 10 -3.13 7.95 7.20
C LYS A 10 -4.38 8.36 6.44
N GLU A 11 -4.24 9.39 5.61
CA GLU A 11 -5.28 10.02 4.81
C GLU A 11 -5.85 9.05 3.78
N ILE A 12 -5.01 8.13 3.27
CA ILE A 12 -5.39 7.15 2.25
C ILE A 12 -5.45 5.70 2.77
N ILE A 13 -5.29 5.47 4.08
CA ILE A 13 -5.21 4.10 4.62
C ILE A 13 -6.49 3.29 4.44
N GLU A 14 -7.65 3.95 4.44
CA GLU A 14 -8.95 3.32 4.22
C GLU A 14 -9.05 2.81 2.78
N GLU A 15 -8.77 3.68 1.79
CA GLU A 15 -8.77 3.33 0.38
C GLU A 15 -7.70 2.28 0.03
N PHE A 16 -6.50 2.41 0.61
CA PHE A 16 -5.44 1.42 0.48
C PHE A 16 -5.85 0.05 1.03
N SER A 17 -6.61 0.01 2.13
CA SER A 17 -7.10 -1.23 2.74
C SER A 17 -8.19 -1.89 1.89
N ASP A 18 -9.08 -1.09 1.32
CA ASP A 18 -10.14 -1.57 0.41
C ASP A 18 -9.54 -2.22 -0.84
N LEU A 19 -8.53 -1.59 -1.45
CA LEU A 19 -7.83 -2.13 -2.62
C LEU A 19 -7.06 -3.42 -2.31
N ILE A 20 -6.45 -3.51 -1.11
CA ILE A 20 -5.81 -4.75 -0.66
C ILE A 20 -6.83 -5.89 -0.60
N ALA A 21 -8.01 -5.62 -0.04
CA ALA A 21 -9.08 -6.61 0.09
C ALA A 21 -9.67 -6.98 -1.27
N GLU A 22 -9.91 -6.02 -2.16
CA GLU A 22 -10.44 -6.22 -3.50
C GLU A 22 -9.53 -7.11 -4.36
N HIS A 23 -8.22 -6.92 -4.24
CA HIS A 23 -7.22 -7.66 -5.01
C HIS A 23 -6.68 -8.91 -4.30
N GLU A 24 -7.22 -9.25 -3.12
CA GLU A 24 -6.79 -10.38 -2.29
C GLU A 24 -5.28 -10.40 -1.99
N ILE A 25 -4.66 -9.21 -1.85
CA ILE A 25 -3.21 -9.07 -1.69
C ILE A 25 -2.82 -9.40 -0.25
N ALA A 26 -1.90 -10.33 -0.06
CA ALA A 26 -1.38 -10.63 1.26
C ALA A 26 -0.59 -9.44 1.84
N ASN A 27 -0.92 -9.02 3.05
CA ASN A 27 -0.31 -7.87 3.70
C ASN A 27 -0.06 -8.08 5.21
N SER A 28 0.84 -7.27 5.77
CA SER A 28 1.10 -7.21 7.20
C SER A 28 1.56 -5.81 7.62
N ILE A 29 0.94 -5.25 8.66
CA ILE A 29 1.37 -3.98 9.28
C ILE A 29 2.65 -4.26 10.06
N GLN A 30 3.72 -3.53 9.74
CA GLN A 30 5.02 -3.64 10.41
C GLN A 30 5.21 -2.58 11.50
N GLY A 31 4.47 -1.48 11.43
CA GLY A 31 4.54 -0.39 12.42
C GLY A 31 4.07 0.93 11.84
N SER A 32 4.60 2.04 12.39
CA SER A 32 4.35 3.39 11.91
C SER A 32 5.62 4.24 11.94
N THR A 33 5.69 5.28 11.10
CA THR A 33 6.75 6.30 11.12
C THR A 33 6.56 7.28 12.28
N GLU A 34 7.54 8.17 12.53
CA GLU A 34 7.44 9.22 13.55
C GLU A 34 6.34 10.25 13.23
N ASP A 35 6.11 10.49 11.94
CA ASP A 35 5.04 11.34 11.40
C ASP A 35 3.66 10.64 11.42
N GLY A 36 3.66 9.35 11.77
CA GLY A 36 2.47 8.54 12.02
C GLY A 36 1.98 7.77 10.80
N GLU A 37 2.64 7.84 9.66
CA GLU A 37 2.31 7.03 8.48
C GLU A 37 2.47 5.54 8.83
N ILE A 38 1.72 4.66 8.15
CA ILE A 38 1.69 3.24 8.44
C ILE A 38 2.69 2.51 7.55
N ILE A 39 3.53 1.66 8.13
CA ILE A 39 4.45 0.80 7.38
C ILE A 39 3.73 -0.53 7.12
N VAL A 40 3.44 -0.79 5.85
CA VAL A 40 2.76 -2.01 5.38
C VAL A 40 3.70 -2.82 4.51
N GLU A 41 3.89 -4.09 4.87
CA GLU A 41 4.50 -5.08 3.99
C GLU A 41 3.42 -5.71 3.11
N ILE A 42 3.64 -5.70 1.80
CA ILE A 42 2.81 -6.41 0.82
C ILE A 42 3.58 -7.58 0.22
N GLN A 43 2.89 -8.71 0.07
CA GLN A 43 3.40 -9.94 -0.50
C GLN A 43 2.54 -10.31 -1.71
N TYR A 44 3.18 -10.58 -2.84
CA TYR A 44 2.47 -10.82 -4.10
C TYR A 44 3.25 -11.73 -5.06
N GLU A 45 2.50 -12.46 -5.87
CA GLU A 45 2.97 -13.27 -6.99
C GLU A 45 2.84 -12.51 -8.32
N LYS A 46 3.14 -13.19 -9.44
CA LYS A 46 3.15 -12.55 -10.75
C LYS A 46 1.75 -12.12 -11.18
N GLU A 47 0.75 -12.90 -10.80
CA GLU A 47 -0.67 -12.75 -11.11
C GLU A 47 -1.27 -11.52 -10.41
N GLU A 48 -0.79 -11.21 -9.21
CA GLU A 48 -1.27 -10.10 -8.36
C GLU A 48 -0.58 -8.76 -8.67
N ARG A 49 0.34 -8.72 -9.63
CA ARG A 49 1.12 -7.51 -9.98
C ARG A 49 0.25 -6.32 -10.36
N GLN A 50 -0.91 -6.56 -10.97
CA GLN A 50 -1.81 -5.49 -11.36
C GLN A 50 -2.40 -4.80 -10.14
N GLY A 51 -2.92 -5.55 -9.16
CA GLY A 51 -3.45 -4.96 -7.92
C GLY A 51 -2.36 -4.21 -7.15
N VAL A 52 -1.14 -4.75 -7.11
CA VAL A 52 0.00 -4.04 -6.50
C VAL A 52 0.33 -2.75 -7.23
N TYR A 53 0.20 -2.70 -8.56
CA TYR A 53 0.43 -1.48 -9.33
C TYR A 53 -0.60 -0.41 -8.99
N VAL A 54 -1.89 -0.77 -8.88
CA VAL A 54 -2.96 0.15 -8.45
C VAL A 54 -2.69 0.70 -7.05
N LEU A 55 -2.23 -0.14 -6.11
CA LEU A 55 -1.82 0.32 -4.78
C LEU A 55 -0.65 1.31 -4.82
N MET A 56 0.27 1.18 -5.79
CA MET A 56 1.36 2.14 -5.95
C MET A 56 0.84 3.46 -6.52
N GLU A 57 -0.02 3.40 -7.53
CA GLU A 57 -0.61 4.60 -8.14
C GLU A 57 -1.36 5.41 -7.08
N LEU A 58 -2.12 4.78 -6.18
CA LEU A 58 -2.79 5.50 -5.07
C LEU A 58 -1.80 6.27 -4.17
N ILE A 59 -0.67 5.64 -3.82
CA ILE A 59 0.35 6.29 -2.98
C ILE A 59 1.04 7.42 -3.75
N ASP A 60 1.36 7.18 -5.02
CA ASP A 60 2.04 8.15 -5.88
C ASP A 60 1.13 9.36 -6.14
N ASP A 61 -0.16 9.14 -6.44
CA ASP A 61 -1.17 10.20 -6.63
C ASP A 61 -1.31 11.08 -5.38
N TYR A 62 -1.36 10.48 -4.17
CA TYR A 62 -1.38 11.25 -2.93
C TYR A 62 -0.13 12.13 -2.78
N ASN A 63 1.06 11.57 -3.08
CA ASN A 63 2.31 12.31 -2.98
C ASN A 63 2.41 13.43 -4.03
N GLU A 64 1.82 13.26 -5.21
CA GLU A 64 1.75 14.32 -6.24
C GLU A 64 0.75 15.42 -5.87
N GLU A 65 -0.34 15.12 -5.14
CA GLU A 65 -1.29 16.12 -4.65
C GLU A 65 -0.75 16.95 -3.46
N ASP A 66 0.21 16.43 -2.70
CA ASP A 66 0.86 17.11 -1.56
C ASP A 66 2.04 18.04 -1.99
N GLU A 67 2.43 18.07 -3.27
CA GLU A 67 3.42 19.02 -3.84
C GLU A 67 2.80 20.33 -4.40
#